data_AF-A0A172U8M4-F1
#
_entry.id   AF-A0A172U8M4-F1
#
_cell.length_a   1.000
_cell.length_b   1.000
_cell.length_c   1.000
_cell.angle_alpha   90.00
_cell.angle_beta   90.00
_cell.angle_gamma   90.00
#
_symmetry.space_group_name_H-M   'P 1'
#
loop_
_entity.id
_entity.type
_entity.pdbx_description
1 polymer ?
#
loop_
_entity_poly.entity_id
_entity_poly.type
_entity_poly.pdbx_seq_one_letter_code
_entity_poly.pdbx_strand_id
1 'polypeptide(L)' 'MATTKTTTLTFRIDPALKDALRLAAEREHRSLANMVEVLIRDYCGQHGIAIASQSPNSNNND' A
#
# COMPACT_ATOMS: atom_id res chain seq x y z
N MET A 1 -19.33 7.09 -4.73
CA MET A 1 -18.12 6.88 -3.89
C MET A 1 -17.49 5.58 -4.37
N ALA A 2 -16.35 5.66 -5.08
CA ALA A 2 -15.73 4.50 -5.69
C ALA A 2 -15.32 3.49 -4.61
N THR A 3 -15.83 2.27 -4.70
CA THR A 3 -15.47 1.17 -3.81
C THR A 3 -14.03 0.77 -4.14
N THR A 4 -13.07 1.30 -3.39
CA THR A 4 -11.68 0.83 -3.43
C THR A 4 -11.71 -0.67 -3.15
N LYS A 5 -11.51 -1.48 -4.20
CA LYS A 5 -11.46 -2.94 -4.08
C LYS A 5 -10.19 -3.28 -3.33
N THR A 6 -10.31 -3.55 -2.04
CA THR A 6 -9.21 -4.04 -1.22
C THR A 6 -9.13 -5.56 -1.37
N THR A 7 -7.91 -6.09 -1.44
CA THR A 7 -7.65 -7.54 -1.43
C THR A 7 -6.78 -7.85 -0.23
N THR A 8 -7.14 -8.87 0.54
CA THR A 8 -6.39 -9.28 1.73
C THR A 8 -5.08 -9.95 1.31
N LEU A 9 -3.95 -9.41 1.79
CA LEU A 9 -2.63 -10.00 1.63
C LEU A 9 -2.18 -10.61 2.98
N THR A 10 -1.88 -11.91 3.00
CA THR A 10 -1.33 -12.59 4.19
C THR A 10 0.07 -13.08 3.89
N PHE A 11 1.04 -12.66 4.68
CA PHE A 11 2.44 -13.05 4.54
C PHE A 11 3.05 -13.32 5.92
N ARG A 12 4.06 -14.21 5.96
CA ARG A 12 4.82 -14.50 7.17
C ARG A 12 6.11 -13.67 7.12
N ILE A 13 6.42 -13.02 8.24
CA ILE A 13 7.67 -12.28 8.42
C ILE A 13 8.33 -12.68 9.72
N ASP A 14 9.62 -12.41 9.80
CA ASP A 14 10.36 -12.52 11.03
C ASP A 14 9.74 -11.61 12.12
N PRO A 15 9.63 -12.08 13.37
CA PRO A 15 9.07 -11.28 14.46
C PRO A 15 9.85 -9.98 14.69
N ALA A 16 11.17 -9.96 14.53
CA ALA A 16 11.95 -8.73 14.68
C ALA A 16 11.62 -7.71 13.58
N LEU A 17 11.35 -8.18 12.36
CA LEU A 17 10.93 -7.31 11.26
C LEU A 17 9.53 -6.72 11.51
N LYS A 18 8.62 -7.49 12.14
CA LYS A 18 7.30 -6.99 12.54
C LYS A 18 7.41 -5.85 13.56
N ASP A 19 8.30 -5.97 14.55
CA ASP A 19 8.52 -4.91 15.53
C ASP A 19 9.12 -3.65 14.90
N ALA A 20 10.09 -3.80 13.99
CA ALA A 20 10.63 -2.68 13.24
C ALA A 20 9.55 -1.97 12.39
N LEU A 21 8.70 -2.74 11.71
CA LEU A 21 7.56 -2.21 10.94
C LEU A 21 6.56 -1.48 11.84
N ARG A 22 6.28 -2.02 13.04
CA ARG A 22 5.41 -1.38 14.03
C ARG A 22 5.97 -0.03 14.47
N LEU A 23 7.26 0.01 14.81
CA LEU A 23 7.92 1.25 15.21
C LEU A 23 7.85 2.30 14.09
N ALA A 24 8.10 1.89 12.84
CA ALA A 24 7.99 2.78 11.68
C ALA A 24 6.55 3.34 11.51
N ALA A 25 5.55 2.46 11.63
CA ALA A 25 4.15 2.84 11.55
C ALA A 25 3.73 3.82 12.68
N GLU A 26 4.18 3.56 13.92
CA GLU A 26 3.95 4.43 15.07
C GLU A 26 4.59 5.80 14.89
N ARG A 27 5.82 5.88 14.35
CA ARG A 27 6.50 7.15 14.06
C ARG A 27 5.77 8.01 13.03
N GLU A 28 5.11 7.38 12.06
CA GLU A 28 4.32 8.08 11.03
C GLU A 28 2.85 8.27 11.42
N HIS A 29 2.42 7.81 12.60
CA HIS A 29 1.02 7.84 13.04
C HIS A 29 0.05 7.13 12.06
N ARG A 30 0.52 6.04 11.43
CA ARG A 30 -0.28 5.24 10.48
C ARG A 30 -0.45 3.81 11.00
N SER A 31 -1.45 3.11 10.49
CA SER A 31 -1.61 1.68 10.78
C SER A 31 -0.54 0.85 10.06
N LEU A 32 -0.25 -0.35 10.59
CA LEU A 32 0.68 -1.31 9.96
C LEU A 32 0.33 -1.58 8.48
N ALA A 33 -0.96 -1.74 8.16
CA ALA A 33 -1.42 -1.97 6.79
C ALA A 33 -1.09 -0.78 5.87
N ASN A 34 -1.33 0.44 6.34
CA ASN A 34 -1.05 1.63 5.57
C ASN A 34 0.46 1.87 5.40
N MET A 35 1.25 1.53 6.43
CA MET A 35 2.71 1.55 6.34
C MET A 35 3.22 0.57 5.28
N VAL A 36 2.69 -0.65 5.25
CA VAL A 36 3.02 -1.64 4.20
C VAL A 36 2.65 -1.12 2.82
N GLU A 37 1.49 -0.46 2.68
CA GLU A 37 1.10 0.13 1.39
C GLU A 37 2.09 1.21 0.94
N VAL A 38 2.53 2.10 1.83
CA VAL A 38 3.54 3.12 1.52
C VAL A 38 4.86 2.49 1.10
N LEU A 39 5.34 1.47 1.82
CA LEU A 39 6.57 0.76 1.48
C LEU A 39 6.49 0.08 0.11
N ILE A 40 5.35 -0.54 -0.21
CA ILE A 40 5.13 -1.16 -1.52
C ILE A 40 5.12 -0.10 -2.62
N ARG A 41 4.41 1.02 -2.42
CA ARG A 41 4.34 2.11 -3.40
C ARG A 41 5.72 2.74 -3.63
N ASP A 42 6.47 2.97 -2.58
CA ASP A 42 7.83 3.53 -2.64
C ASP A 42 8.77 2.59 -3.39
N TYR A 43 8.79 1.30 -3.04
CA TYR A 43 9.56 0.29 -3.76
C TYR A 43 9.18 0.23 -5.25
N CYS A 44 7.89 0.20 -5.57
CA CYS A 44 7.43 0.21 -6.95
C CYS A 44 7.84 1.48 -7.70
N GLY A 45 7.75 2.64 -7.04
CA GLY A 45 8.17 3.92 -7.61
C GLY A 45 9.67 3.95 -7.93
N GLN A 46 10.51 3.48 -7.01
CA GLN A 46 11.96 3.39 -7.18
C GLN A 46 12.37 2.38 -8.26
N HIS A 47 11.62 1.28 -8.41
CA HIS A 47 11.90 0.22 -9.38
C HIS A 47 11.16 0.38 -10.72
N GLY A 48 10.39 1.46 -10.92
CA GLY A 48 9.62 1.70 -12.15
C GLY A 48 8.46 0.71 -12.36
N ILE A 49 7.96 0.08 -11.30
CA ILE A 49 6.81 -0.82 -11.36
C ILE A 49 5.53 0.01 -11.34
N ALA A 50 4.79 0.01 -12.45
CA ALA A 50 3.54 0.74 -12.55
C ALA A 50 2.45 0.08 -11.67
N ILE A 51 2.10 0.72 -10.57
CA ILE A 51 0.88 0.40 -9.82
C ILE A 51 -0.27 1.08 -10.56
N ALA A 52 -1.13 0.28 -11.21
CA ALA A 52 -2.36 0.79 -11.79
C ALA A 52 -3.24 1.35 -10.67
N SER A 53 -3.17 2.67 -10.45
CA SER A 53 -4.15 3.36 -9.63
C SER A 53 -5.50 3.13 -10.30
N GLN A 54 -6.49 2.62 -9.57
CA GLN A 54 -7.86 2.55 -10.07
C GLN A 54 -8.37 3.99 -10.26
N SER A 55 -7.96 4.64 -11.34
CA SER A 55 -8.62 5.82 -11.86
C SER A 55 -10.01 5.36 -12.29
N PRO A 56 -11.09 5.90 -11.71
CA PRO A 56 -12.42 5.65 -12.23
C PRO A 56 -12.51 6.30 -13.62
N ASN A 57 -12.35 5.47 -14.64
CA ASN A 57 -13.10 5.48 -15.88
C ASN A 57 -13.63 6.86 -16.33
N SER A 58 -12.80 7.61 -17.08
CA SER A 58 -13.28 8.75 -17.87
C SER A 58 -14.02 8.23 -19.10
N ASN A 59 -15.25 7.74 -18.93
CA ASN A 59 -16.16 7.52 -20.05
C ASN A 59 -16.81 8.85 -20.41
N ASN A 60 -16.10 9.66 -21.19
CA ASN A 60 -16.70 10.70 -22.00
C ASN A 60 -16.92 10.10 -23.39
N ASN A 61 -18.17 9.77 -23.72
CA ASN A 61 -18.57 9.65 -25.12
C ASN A 61 -19.60 10.74 -25.40
N ASP A 62 -19.23 11.56 -26.37
CA ASP A 62 -20.03 12.49 -27.18
C ASP A 62 -21.44 12.00 -27.47
#